data_AF-T1J255-F1
#
_entry.id   AF-T1J255-F1
#
_cell.length_a   1.000
_cell.length_b   1.000
_cell.length_c   1.000
_cell.angle_alpha   90.00
_cell.angle_beta   90.00
_cell.angle_gamma   90.00
#
_symmetry.space_group_name_H-M   'P 1'
#
loop_
_entity.id
_entity.type
_entity.pdbx_description
1 polymer ?
#
loop_
_entity_poly.entity_id
_entity_poly.type
_entity_poly.pdbx_seq_one_letter_code
_entity_poly.pdbx_strand_id
1 'polypeptide(L)'
;MAHSGKVDLGFSTAMLESFRGRFNVFRKKKPTKNREVKEKNQHECNENAGADVLARYQREWMLLHQIAEENADKAKTVYDFINKLRSQCDKQHELLGQLTCQLTLVPKLSQYVQSLAEETDELGKTFEKVNSALVNLEHVIEIQELQEKRLEQKFQLTLFKERKTADLERLKLELANEHVQKVRAYESRQQTLLKEREETFREVFEEELNHYKIHGRIEIILKD
;
A
#
# COMPACT_ATOMS: atom_id res chain seq x y z
N MET A 1 -37.11 2.66 16.49
CA MET A 1 -38.26 3.18 17.25
C MET A 1 -39.35 3.57 16.24
N ALA A 2 -40.50 2.89 16.34
CA ALA A 2 -41.83 3.16 15.80
C ALA A 2 -42.01 3.97 14.47
N HIS A 3 -42.25 3.26 13.37
CA HIS A 3 -43.15 3.74 12.31
C HIS A 3 -44.27 2.72 12.08
N SER A 4 -45.40 2.99 12.72
CA SER A 4 -46.66 2.26 12.54
C SER A 4 -47.33 2.74 11.26
N GLY A 5 -47.04 2.10 10.15
CA GLY A 5 -47.79 2.27 8.90
C GLY A 5 -49.15 1.57 9.02
N LYS A 6 -50.19 2.31 9.40
CA LYS A 6 -51.57 1.87 9.20
C LYS A 6 -51.87 1.93 7.70
N VAL A 7 -51.95 0.77 7.07
CA VAL A 7 -52.53 0.65 5.72
C VAL A 7 -54.04 0.55 5.92
N ASP A 8 -54.74 1.66 5.69
CA ASP A 8 -56.20 1.67 5.59
C ASP A 8 -56.60 0.78 4.41
N LEU A 9 -57.07 -0.43 4.71
CA LEU A 9 -57.84 -1.26 3.77
C LEU A 9 -59.18 -0.56 3.57
N GLY A 10 -59.20 0.39 2.63
CA GLY A 10 -60.40 1.05 2.14
C GLY A 10 -61.33 0.07 1.44
N PHE A 11 -62.05 -0.75 2.22
CA PHE A 11 -63.34 -1.27 1.78
C PHE A 11 -64.27 -0.07 1.64
N SER A 12 -64.41 0.42 0.40
CA SER A 12 -65.32 1.51 0.08
C SER A 12 -66.70 1.22 0.64
N THR A 13 -67.18 2.12 1.50
CA THR A 13 -68.51 2.15 2.12
C THR A 13 -69.64 1.94 1.11
N ALA A 14 -69.37 2.24 -0.16
CA ALA A 14 -70.27 1.99 -1.29
C ALA A 14 -70.57 0.49 -1.56
N MET A 15 -69.64 -0.43 -1.26
CA MET A 15 -69.86 -1.87 -1.47
C MET A 15 -70.79 -2.44 -0.39
N LEU A 16 -70.68 -1.94 0.85
CA LEU A 16 -71.58 -2.28 1.96
C LEU A 16 -72.98 -1.65 1.79
N GLU A 17 -73.08 -0.46 1.21
CA GLU A 17 -74.38 0.17 0.88
C GLU A 17 -75.10 -0.54 -0.27
N SER A 18 -74.38 -1.06 -1.27
CA SER A 18 -74.97 -1.84 -2.38
C SER A 18 -75.56 -3.19 -1.90
N PHE A 19 -74.93 -3.81 -0.89
CA PHE A 19 -75.46 -5.02 -0.25
C PHE A 19 -76.67 -4.73 0.66
N ARG A 20 -76.70 -3.58 1.33
CA ARG A 20 -77.80 -3.19 2.23
C ARG A 20 -79.05 -2.74 1.49
N GLY A 21 -78.92 -2.14 0.30
CA GLY A 21 -80.04 -1.67 -0.52
C GLY A 21 -80.91 -2.79 -1.12
N ARG A 22 -80.38 -4.00 -1.30
CA ARG A 22 -81.08 -5.11 -1.95
C ARG A 22 -81.93 -5.98 -1.00
N PHE A 23 -81.70 -5.89 0.31
CA PHE A 23 -82.47 -6.62 1.33
C PHE A 23 -83.77 -5.91 1.78
N ASN A 24 -84.03 -4.70 1.28
CA ASN A 24 -85.15 -3.87 1.74
C ASN A 24 -86.46 -4.03 0.95
N VAL A 25 -86.56 -5.03 0.05
CA VAL A 25 -87.79 -5.28 -0.73
C VAL A 25 -88.84 -6.07 0.08
N PHE A 26 -88.50 -6.57 1.27
CA PHE A 26 -89.37 -7.43 2.07
C PHE A 26 -90.03 -6.73 3.28
N ARG A 27 -90.63 -5.56 3.07
CA ARG A 27 -91.60 -4.97 4.03
C ARG A 27 -92.68 -4.16 3.32
N LYS A 28 -93.57 -4.84 2.59
CA LYS A 28 -94.85 -4.24 2.19
C LYS A 28 -95.84 -4.32 3.35
N LYS A 29 -96.23 -3.16 3.90
CA LYS A 29 -97.32 -2.99 4.88
C LYS A 29 -98.63 -3.54 4.28
N LYS A 30 -99.35 -4.36 5.05
CA LYS A 30 -100.73 -4.79 4.73
C LYS A 30 -101.68 -3.58 4.81
N PRO A 31 -102.61 -3.37 3.85
CA PRO A 31 -103.71 -2.45 4.04
C PRO A 31 -104.83 -3.12 4.85
N THR A 32 -105.18 -2.53 5.99
CA THR A 32 -106.41 -2.84 6.74
C THR A 32 -107.60 -2.26 5.97
N LYS A 33 -108.45 -3.13 5.40
CA LYS A 33 -109.73 -2.75 4.80
C LYS A 33 -110.85 -3.43 5.61
N ASN A 34 -111.72 -2.60 6.17
CA ASN A 34 -112.85 -3.00 6.99
C ASN A 34 -113.82 -3.91 6.22
N ARG A 35 -114.29 -4.96 6.92
CA ARG A 35 -115.31 -5.90 6.48
C ARG A 35 -116.69 -5.26 6.66
N GLU A 36 -117.45 -5.19 5.57
CA GLU A 36 -118.91 -5.32 5.64
C GLU A 36 -119.32 -6.47 4.74
N VAL A 37 -120.14 -7.34 5.32
CA VAL A 37 -120.57 -8.64 4.82
C VAL A 37 -121.83 -8.45 3.97
N LYS A 38 -121.91 -9.14 2.82
CA LYS A 38 -123.11 -9.86 2.37
C LYS A 38 -122.81 -10.77 1.17
N GLU A 39 -122.82 -12.06 1.48
CA GLU A 39 -123.37 -13.20 0.73
C GLU A 39 -123.44 -13.12 -0.80
N LYS A 40 -122.68 -14.01 -1.45
CA LYS A 40 -123.19 -15.06 -2.34
C LYS A 40 -122.08 -16.09 -2.58
N ASN A 41 -122.29 -17.30 -2.05
CA ASN A 41 -121.43 -18.46 -2.27
C ASN A 41 -121.57 -18.93 -3.73
N GLN A 42 -120.61 -18.56 -4.55
CA GLN A 42 -120.14 -19.38 -5.67
C GLN A 42 -118.65 -19.56 -5.44
N HIS A 43 -118.26 -20.72 -4.91
CA HIS A 43 -116.85 -21.11 -4.84
C HIS A 43 -116.36 -21.37 -6.27
N GLU A 44 -115.95 -20.32 -6.97
CA GLU A 44 -114.88 -20.46 -7.97
C GLU A 44 -113.61 -20.80 -7.20
N CYS A 45 -113.47 -22.08 -6.83
CA CYS A 45 -112.21 -22.61 -6.38
C CYS A 45 -111.29 -22.52 -7.60
N ASN A 46 -110.41 -21.52 -7.63
CA ASN A 46 -109.46 -21.38 -8.73
C ASN A 46 -108.47 -22.56 -8.63
N GLU A 47 -108.74 -23.65 -9.33
CA GLU A 47 -107.94 -24.88 -9.35
C GLU A 47 -106.48 -24.60 -9.76
N ASN A 48 -106.23 -23.46 -10.43
CA ASN A 48 -104.92 -23.01 -10.88
C ASN A 48 -104.16 -22.12 -9.88
N ALA A 49 -104.77 -21.72 -8.75
CA ALA A 49 -104.11 -20.84 -7.78
C ALA A 49 -102.81 -21.44 -7.20
N GLY A 50 -102.76 -22.77 -7.04
CA GLY A 50 -101.54 -23.48 -6.65
C GLY A 50 -100.44 -23.43 -7.71
N ALA A 51 -100.82 -23.55 -8.99
CA ALA A 51 -99.91 -23.45 -10.12
C ALA A 51 -99.34 -22.03 -10.28
N ASP A 52 -100.17 -21.00 -10.08
CA ASP A 52 -99.75 -19.59 -10.15
C ASP A 52 -98.75 -19.23 -9.05
N VAL A 53 -98.98 -19.73 -7.82
CA VAL A 53 -98.05 -19.54 -6.70
C VAL A 53 -96.73 -20.25 -6.96
N LEU A 54 -96.77 -21.50 -7.43
CA LEU A 54 -95.57 -22.27 -7.78
C LEU A 54 -94.78 -21.58 -8.90
N ALA A 55 -95.45 -21.16 -9.97
CA ALA A 55 -94.83 -20.45 -11.09
C ALA A 55 -94.17 -19.13 -10.65
N ARG A 56 -94.79 -18.42 -9.71
CA ARG A 56 -94.21 -17.21 -9.13
C ARG A 56 -92.93 -17.52 -8.35
N TYR A 57 -92.95 -18.50 -7.45
CA TYR A 57 -91.75 -18.88 -6.69
C TYR A 57 -90.64 -19.44 -7.58
N GLN A 58 -90.99 -20.22 -8.60
CA GLN A 58 -90.03 -20.73 -9.57
C GLN A 58 -89.37 -19.60 -10.36
N ARG A 59 -90.12 -18.56 -10.74
CA ARG A 59 -89.58 -17.37 -11.42
C ARG A 59 -88.69 -16.55 -10.48
N GLU A 60 -89.12 -16.32 -9.25
CA GLU A 60 -88.32 -15.60 -8.24
C GLU A 60 -87.02 -16.35 -7.92
N TRP A 61 -87.08 -17.69 -7.82
CA TRP A 61 -85.91 -18.55 -7.61
C TRP A 61 -84.95 -18.53 -8.80
N MET A 62 -85.48 -18.63 -10.03
CA MET A 62 -84.68 -18.55 -11.26
C MET A 62 -83.95 -17.20 -11.36
N LEU A 63 -84.63 -16.10 -11.07
CA LEU A 63 -84.02 -14.76 -11.05
C LEU A 63 -82.94 -14.65 -9.97
N LEU A 64 -83.18 -15.19 -8.78
CA LEU A 64 -82.18 -15.19 -7.71
C LEU A 64 -80.94 -16.02 -8.10
N HIS A 65 -81.15 -17.17 -8.73
CA HIS A 65 -80.07 -18.04 -9.20
C HIS A 65 -79.22 -17.33 -10.26
N GLN A 66 -79.86 -16.70 -11.25
CA GLN A 66 -79.16 -15.92 -12.27
C GLN A 66 -78.33 -14.79 -11.66
N ILE A 67 -78.89 -14.02 -10.70
CA ILE A 67 -78.15 -12.95 -10.03
C ILE A 67 -76.97 -13.50 -9.21
N ALA A 68 -77.14 -14.67 -8.59
CA ALA A 68 -76.08 -15.32 -7.83
C ALA A 68 -74.93 -15.79 -8.75
N GLU A 69 -75.25 -16.32 -9.93
CA GLU A 69 -74.29 -16.73 -10.94
C GLU A 69 -73.52 -15.52 -11.50
N GLU A 70 -74.22 -14.45 -11.88
CA GLU A 70 -73.58 -13.20 -12.33
C GLU A 70 -72.68 -12.58 -11.25
N ASN A 71 -73.07 -12.70 -9.97
CA ASN A 71 -72.24 -12.22 -8.86
C ASN A 71 -71.01 -13.11 -8.64
N ALA A 72 -71.14 -14.43 -8.81
CA ALA A 72 -70.01 -15.36 -8.75
C ALA A 72 -68.99 -15.06 -9.86
N ASP A 73 -69.45 -14.80 -11.08
CA ASP A 73 -68.59 -14.43 -12.20
C ASP A 73 -67.87 -13.09 -11.98
N LYS A 74 -68.59 -12.08 -11.48
CA LYS A 74 -67.98 -10.79 -11.12
C LYS A 74 -66.96 -10.94 -9.99
N ALA A 75 -67.25 -11.75 -8.97
CA ALA A 75 -66.31 -12.05 -7.90
C ALA A 75 -65.05 -12.75 -8.42
N LYS A 76 -65.19 -13.68 -9.37
CA LYS A 76 -64.08 -14.39 -10.00
C LYS A 76 -63.18 -13.45 -10.80
N THR A 77 -63.74 -12.56 -11.61
CA THR A 77 -62.94 -11.60 -12.39
C THR A 77 -62.14 -10.64 -11.49
N VAL A 78 -62.74 -10.18 -10.39
CA VAL A 78 -62.03 -9.38 -9.38
C VAL A 78 -60.94 -10.19 -8.70
N TYR A 79 -61.21 -11.45 -8.35
CA TYR A 79 -60.22 -12.35 -7.76
C TYR A 79 -59.00 -12.57 -8.68
N ASP A 80 -59.23 -12.79 -9.98
CA ASP A 80 -58.18 -12.95 -10.98
C ASP A 80 -57.33 -11.68 -11.10
N PHE A 81 -57.96 -10.49 -11.07
CA PHE A 81 -57.25 -9.22 -11.07
C PHE A 81 -56.40 -9.03 -9.82
N ILE A 82 -56.94 -9.32 -8.63
CA ILE A 82 -56.21 -9.24 -7.36
C ILE A 82 -55.00 -10.19 -7.36
N ASN A 83 -55.16 -11.42 -7.86
CA ASN A 83 -54.06 -12.38 -7.94
C ASN A 83 -52.96 -11.92 -8.91
N LYS A 84 -53.35 -11.33 -10.04
CA LYS A 84 -52.38 -10.76 -10.98
C LYS A 84 -51.59 -9.62 -10.33
N LEU A 85 -52.27 -8.72 -9.61
CA LEU A 85 -51.61 -7.64 -8.88
C LEU A 85 -50.69 -8.17 -7.79
N ARG A 86 -51.15 -9.15 -7.00
CA ARG A 86 -50.34 -9.81 -5.97
C ARG A 86 -49.07 -10.42 -6.56
N SER A 87 -49.19 -11.18 -7.64
CA SER A 87 -48.03 -11.77 -8.32
C SER A 87 -47.03 -10.70 -8.81
N GLN A 88 -47.53 -9.56 -9.29
CA GLN A 88 -46.65 -8.44 -9.65
C GLN A 88 -45.95 -7.84 -8.43
N CYS A 89 -46.67 -7.60 -7.34
CA CYS A 89 -46.08 -7.11 -6.09
C CYS A 89 -45.02 -8.06 -5.54
N ASP A 90 -45.29 -9.36 -5.54
CA ASP A 90 -44.35 -10.38 -5.05
C ASP A 90 -43.06 -10.38 -5.90
N LYS A 91 -43.17 -10.27 -7.23
CA LYS A 91 -42.00 -10.14 -8.14
C LYS A 91 -41.20 -8.88 -7.89
N GLN A 92 -41.87 -7.74 -7.71
CA GLN A 92 -41.18 -6.47 -7.41
C GLN A 92 -40.47 -6.55 -6.05
N HIS A 93 -41.10 -7.18 -5.06
CA HIS A 93 -40.49 -7.38 -3.75
C HIS A 93 -39.25 -8.28 -3.84
N GLU A 94 -39.30 -9.38 -4.62
CA GLU A 94 -38.15 -10.25 -4.85
C GLU A 94 -36.99 -9.51 -5.53
N LEU A 95 -37.27 -8.72 -6.59
CA LEU A 95 -36.27 -7.91 -7.27
C LEU A 95 -35.64 -6.86 -6.33
N LEU A 96 -36.45 -6.18 -5.52
CA LEU A 96 -35.96 -5.23 -4.51
C LEU A 96 -35.12 -5.93 -3.44
N GLY A 97 -35.49 -7.15 -3.04
CA GLY A 97 -34.70 -8.00 -2.15
C GLY A 97 -33.32 -8.31 -2.73
N GLN A 98 -33.27 -8.78 -3.98
CA GLN A 98 -32.01 -9.06 -4.69
C GLN A 98 -31.14 -7.82 -4.81
N LEU A 99 -31.72 -6.68 -5.19
CA LEU A 99 -31.00 -5.40 -5.28
C LEU A 99 -30.45 -4.98 -3.92
N THR A 100 -31.25 -5.12 -2.85
CA THR A 100 -30.81 -4.80 -1.48
C THR A 100 -29.63 -5.69 -1.07
N CYS A 101 -29.69 -6.99 -1.36
CA CYS A 101 -28.56 -7.89 -1.14
C CYS A 101 -27.31 -7.45 -1.92
N GLN A 102 -27.44 -7.09 -3.20
CA GLN A 102 -26.30 -6.61 -3.98
C GLN A 102 -25.73 -5.29 -3.45
N LEU A 103 -26.58 -4.35 -3.06
CA LEU A 103 -26.15 -3.07 -2.47
C LEU A 103 -25.41 -3.27 -1.14
N THR A 104 -25.76 -4.30 -0.36
CA THR A 104 -25.02 -4.63 0.88
C THR A 104 -23.61 -5.17 0.63
N LEU A 105 -23.30 -5.63 -0.58
CA LEU A 105 -21.95 -6.09 -0.96
C LEU A 105 -21.02 -4.94 -1.35
N VAL A 106 -21.56 -3.83 -1.86
CA VAL A 106 -20.75 -2.67 -2.32
C VAL A 106 -19.83 -2.12 -1.21
N PRO A 107 -20.29 -1.91 0.04
CA PRO A 107 -19.40 -1.49 1.12
C PRO A 107 -18.28 -2.49 1.43
N LYS A 108 -18.56 -3.79 1.31
CA LYS A 108 -17.54 -4.84 1.53
C LYS A 108 -16.46 -4.80 0.46
N LEU A 109 -16.86 -4.61 -0.81
CA LEU A 109 -15.92 -4.41 -1.91
C LEU A 109 -15.09 -3.14 -1.69
N SER A 110 -15.72 -2.04 -1.26
CA SER A 110 -15.01 -0.81 -0.94
C SER A 110 -13.99 -1.01 0.18
N GLN A 111 -14.34 -1.75 1.24
CA GLN A 111 -13.40 -2.07 2.32
C GLN A 111 -12.24 -2.94 1.83
N TYR A 112 -12.50 -3.91 0.97
CA TYR A 112 -11.46 -4.76 0.39
C TYR A 112 -10.52 -3.99 -0.54
N VAL A 113 -11.06 -3.09 -1.36
CA VAL A 113 -10.24 -2.19 -2.19
C VAL A 113 -9.40 -1.26 -1.33
N GLN A 114 -9.97 -0.75 -0.24
CA GLN A 114 -9.26 0.10 0.71
C GLN A 114 -8.11 -0.65 1.41
N SER A 115 -8.33 -1.90 1.85
CA SER A 115 -7.27 -2.71 2.45
C SER A 115 -6.16 -3.03 1.44
N LEU A 116 -6.50 -3.36 0.20
CA LEU A 116 -5.50 -3.57 -0.85
C LEU A 116 -4.69 -2.29 -1.15
N ALA A 117 -5.34 -1.12 -1.10
CA ALA A 117 -4.66 0.16 -1.26
C ALA A 117 -3.69 0.42 -0.09
N GLU A 118 -4.10 0.11 1.14
CA GLU A 118 -3.25 0.20 2.34
C GLU A 118 -2.05 -0.77 2.26
N GLU A 119 -2.26 -2.03 1.89
CA GLU A 119 -1.18 -3.01 1.68
C GLU A 119 -0.21 -2.55 0.58
N THR A 120 -0.71 -1.95 -0.49
CA THR A 120 0.11 -1.41 -1.57
C THR A 120 0.94 -0.21 -1.11
N ASP A 121 0.35 0.68 -0.29
CA ASP A 121 1.06 1.82 0.30
C ASP A 121 2.14 1.38 1.30
N GLU A 122 1.83 0.38 2.15
CA GLU A 122 2.82 -0.24 3.03
C GLU A 122 3.98 -0.85 2.25
N LEU A 123 3.67 -1.60 1.19
CA LEU A 123 4.68 -2.15 0.29
C LEU A 123 5.54 -1.02 -0.32
N GLY A 124 4.92 0.06 -0.79
CA GLY A 124 5.61 1.25 -1.27
C GLY A 124 6.60 1.83 -0.24
N LYS A 125 6.16 2.00 1.00
CA LYS A 125 7.03 2.45 2.10
C LYS A 125 8.19 1.50 2.38
N THR A 126 7.98 0.18 2.25
CA THR A 126 9.08 -0.79 2.41
C THR A 126 10.09 -0.68 1.27
N PHE A 127 9.64 -0.46 0.03
CA PHE A 127 10.53 -0.20 -1.09
C PHE A 127 11.35 1.07 -0.91
N GLU A 128 10.76 2.15 -0.42
CA GLU A 128 11.49 3.39 -0.12
C GLU A 128 12.58 3.16 0.95
N LYS A 129 12.28 2.40 2.00
CA LYS A 129 13.27 2.04 3.03
C LYS A 129 14.42 1.21 2.46
N VAL A 130 14.11 0.21 1.64
CA VAL A 130 15.13 -0.62 0.98
C VAL A 130 15.98 0.22 0.03
N ASN A 131 15.36 1.09 -0.77
CA ASN A 131 16.08 1.97 -1.68
C ASN A 131 17.01 2.94 -0.93
N SER A 132 16.53 3.53 0.17
CA SER A 132 17.36 4.38 1.04
C SER A 132 18.54 3.60 1.65
N ALA A 133 18.31 2.36 2.10
CA ALA A 133 19.38 1.50 2.61
C ALA A 133 20.43 1.15 1.52
N LEU A 134 19.99 0.91 0.29
CA LEU A 134 20.89 0.65 -0.85
C LEU A 134 21.74 1.87 -1.19
N VAL A 135 21.15 3.07 -1.24
CA VAL A 135 21.90 4.32 -1.47
C VAL A 135 22.92 4.55 -0.36
N ASN A 136 22.55 4.29 0.90
CA ASN A 136 23.49 4.40 2.02
C ASN A 136 24.63 3.38 1.90
N LEU A 137 24.34 2.15 1.45
CA LEU A 137 25.36 1.13 1.24
C LEU A 137 26.34 1.54 0.14
N GLU A 138 25.84 2.07 -0.99
CA GLU A 138 26.66 2.59 -2.08
C GLU A 138 27.60 3.69 -1.58
N HIS A 139 27.09 4.66 -0.83
CA HIS A 139 27.90 5.71 -0.22
C HIS A 139 28.97 5.17 0.74
N VAL A 140 28.66 4.12 1.53
CA VAL A 140 29.64 3.48 2.41
C VAL A 140 30.74 2.78 1.60
N ILE A 141 30.39 2.11 0.51
CA ILE A 141 31.35 1.45 -0.40
C ILE A 141 32.29 2.50 -1.00
N GLU A 142 31.76 3.61 -1.53
CA GLU A 142 32.57 4.70 -2.09
C GLU A 142 33.55 5.28 -1.07
N ILE A 143 33.09 5.51 0.17
CA ILE A 143 33.96 5.97 1.25
C ILE A 143 35.07 4.96 1.54
N GLN A 144 34.75 3.67 1.58
CA GLN A 144 35.74 2.63 1.83
C GLN A 144 36.79 2.59 0.73
N GLU A 145 36.40 2.62 -0.54
CA GLU A 145 37.33 2.66 -1.67
C GLU A 145 38.26 3.88 -1.63
N LEU A 146 37.73 5.05 -1.26
CA LEU A 146 38.52 6.27 -1.09
C LEU A 146 39.52 6.14 0.06
N GLN A 147 39.12 5.52 1.17
CA GLN A 147 39.99 5.27 2.31
C GLN A 147 41.12 4.29 1.96
N GLU A 148 40.82 3.23 1.23
CA GLU A 148 41.81 2.25 0.75
C GLU A 148 42.85 2.93 -0.17
N LYS A 149 42.39 3.71 -1.16
CA LYS A 149 43.28 4.49 -2.04
C LYS A 149 44.16 5.46 -1.26
N ARG A 150 43.60 6.14 -0.25
CA ARG A 150 44.36 7.06 0.61
C ARG A 150 45.40 6.32 1.44
N LEU A 151 45.08 5.13 1.95
CA LEU A 151 46.01 4.32 2.73
C LEU A 151 47.17 3.84 1.87
N GLU A 152 46.88 3.35 0.66
CA GLU A 152 47.88 2.92 -0.30
C GLU A 152 48.84 4.08 -0.65
N GLN A 153 48.32 5.26 -0.97
CA GLN A 153 49.15 6.44 -1.24
C GLN A 153 50.04 6.81 -0.06
N LYS A 154 49.51 6.77 1.17
CA LYS A 154 50.32 7.02 2.38
C LYS A 154 51.42 5.98 2.53
N PHE A 155 51.11 4.70 2.29
CA PHE A 155 52.07 3.61 2.37
C PHE A 155 53.20 3.78 1.34
N GLN A 156 52.86 4.12 0.10
CA GLN A 156 53.85 4.42 -0.96
C GLN A 156 54.75 5.61 -0.59
N LEU A 157 54.19 6.68 -0.01
CA LEU A 157 54.97 7.82 0.47
C LEU A 157 55.91 7.45 1.62
N THR A 158 55.47 6.61 2.55
CA THR A 158 56.32 6.15 3.66
C THR A 158 57.48 5.29 3.15
N LEU A 159 57.22 4.35 2.23
CA LEU A 159 58.26 3.52 1.62
C LEU A 159 59.27 4.37 0.83
N PHE A 160 58.78 5.33 0.05
CA PHE A 160 59.66 6.24 -0.70
C PHE A 160 60.55 7.06 0.24
N LYS A 161 59.98 7.59 1.33
CA LYS A 161 60.73 8.34 2.33
C LYS A 161 61.81 7.47 2.98
N GLU A 162 61.47 6.26 3.39
CA GLU A 162 62.42 5.31 4.00
C GLU A 162 63.57 4.94 3.05
N ARG A 163 63.24 4.67 1.78
CA ARG A 163 64.25 4.40 0.75
C ARG A 163 65.19 5.59 0.56
N LYS A 164 64.65 6.81 0.52
CA LYS A 164 65.45 8.03 0.39
C LYS A 164 66.31 8.32 1.63
N THR A 165 65.82 8.04 2.83
CA THR A 165 66.65 8.16 4.04
C THR A 165 67.79 7.15 4.03
N ALA A 166 67.54 5.89 3.65
CA ALA A 166 68.59 4.88 3.52
C ALA A 166 69.63 5.24 2.46
N ASP A 167 69.20 5.75 1.30
CA ASP A 167 70.10 6.23 0.24
C ASP A 167 70.99 7.38 0.73
N LEU A 168 70.41 8.33 1.48
CA LEU A 168 71.16 9.45 2.07
C LEU A 168 72.16 8.98 3.13
N GLU A 169 71.79 8.04 3.99
CA GLU A 169 72.68 7.46 4.99
C GLU A 169 73.85 6.72 4.33
N ARG A 170 73.59 5.94 3.28
CA ARG A 170 74.64 5.30 2.48
C ARG A 170 75.59 6.34 1.89
N LEU A 171 75.09 7.38 1.23
CA LEU A 171 75.92 8.45 0.65
C LEU A 171 76.75 9.18 1.72
N LYS A 172 76.20 9.41 2.91
CA LYS A 172 76.94 9.98 4.04
C LYS A 172 78.08 9.07 4.49
N LEU A 173 77.84 7.76 4.58
CA LEU A 173 78.87 6.78 4.94
C LEU A 173 79.97 6.70 3.88
N GLU A 174 79.60 6.68 2.59
CA GLU A 174 80.56 6.70 1.47
C GLU A 174 81.43 7.96 1.50
N LEU A 175 80.82 9.13 1.65
CA LEU A 175 81.53 10.41 1.72
C LEU A 175 82.45 10.50 2.95
N ALA A 176 82.00 10.01 4.11
CA ALA A 176 82.82 9.97 5.32
C ALA A 176 84.03 9.03 5.13
N ASN A 177 83.85 7.87 4.50
CA ASN A 177 84.94 6.95 4.21
C ASN A 177 85.93 7.55 3.20
N GLU A 178 85.44 8.18 2.13
CA GLU A 178 86.27 8.89 1.16
C GLU A 178 87.08 10.02 1.82
N HIS A 179 86.45 10.79 2.72
CA HIS A 179 87.13 11.83 3.49
C HIS A 179 88.26 11.24 4.36
N VAL A 180 88.00 10.15 5.10
CA VAL A 180 89.02 9.49 5.93
C VAL A 180 90.17 8.99 5.08
N GLN A 181 89.89 8.39 3.92
CA GLN A 181 90.92 7.91 2.99
C GLN A 181 91.76 9.07 2.42
N LYS A 182 91.11 10.17 2.00
CA LYS A 182 91.81 11.37 1.51
C LYS A 182 92.71 12.00 2.57
N VAL A 183 92.23 12.11 3.82
CA VAL A 183 93.02 12.63 4.94
C VAL A 183 94.22 11.73 5.20
N ARG A 184 94.02 10.41 5.30
CA ARG A 184 95.14 9.46 5.49
C ARG A 184 96.17 9.53 4.36
N ALA A 185 95.71 9.62 3.11
CA ALA A 185 96.60 9.76 1.96
C ALA A 185 97.39 11.08 2.01
N TYR A 186 96.73 12.17 2.41
CA TYR A 186 97.37 13.47 2.60
C TYR A 186 98.41 13.44 3.73
N GLU A 187 98.06 12.91 4.91
CA GLU A 187 98.95 12.74 6.06
C GLU A 187 100.15 11.87 5.70
N SER A 188 99.94 10.75 4.99
CA SER A 188 101.03 9.88 4.53
C SER A 188 101.98 10.61 3.58
N ARG A 189 101.46 11.41 2.63
CA ARG A 189 102.29 12.23 1.73
C ARG A 189 103.07 13.29 2.48
N GLN A 190 102.47 13.93 3.48
CA GLN A 190 103.17 14.90 4.34
C GLN A 190 104.28 14.21 5.14
N GLN A 191 104.02 13.02 5.70
CA GLN A 191 105.04 12.25 6.42
C GLN A 191 106.20 11.81 5.53
N THR A 192 105.95 11.38 4.29
CA THR A 192 107.04 11.03 3.37
C THR A 192 107.88 12.25 3.00
N LEU A 193 107.23 13.39 2.71
CA LEU A 193 107.94 14.65 2.42
C LEU A 193 108.80 15.13 3.61
N LEU A 194 108.30 14.97 4.84
CA LEU A 194 109.06 15.31 6.04
C LEU A 194 110.27 14.38 6.24
N LYS A 195 110.09 13.07 6.01
CA LYS A 195 111.20 12.09 6.09
C LYS A 195 112.27 12.34 5.03
N GLU A 196 111.87 12.60 3.78
CA GLU A 196 112.81 12.95 2.71
C GLU A 196 113.59 14.23 3.07
N ARG A 197 112.92 15.25 3.64
CA ARG A 197 113.60 16.44 4.16
C ARG A 197 114.58 16.09 5.29
N GLU A 198 114.17 15.31 6.27
CA GLU A 198 115.05 14.88 7.36
C GLU A 198 116.27 14.09 6.86
N GLU A 199 116.10 13.22 5.87
CA GLU A 199 117.18 12.47 5.23
C GLU A 199 118.14 13.40 4.49
N THR A 200 117.63 14.33 3.66
CA THR A 200 118.50 15.32 2.99
C THR A 200 119.26 16.20 3.98
N PHE A 201 118.62 16.67 5.06
CA PHE A 201 119.32 17.42 6.11
C PHE A 201 120.36 16.58 6.85
N ARG A 202 120.09 15.29 7.08
CA ARG A 202 121.03 14.36 7.71
C ARG A 202 122.23 14.10 6.81
N GLU A 203 122.03 13.88 5.52
CA GLU A 203 123.10 13.69 4.53
C GLU A 203 124.01 14.93 4.49
N VAL A 204 123.43 16.13 4.37
CA VAL A 204 124.19 17.39 4.43
C VAL A 204 124.96 17.52 5.74
N PHE A 205 124.33 17.18 6.87
CA PHE A 205 124.99 17.23 8.17
C PHE A 205 126.15 16.21 8.30
N GLU A 206 125.98 14.98 7.79
CA GLU A 206 127.05 13.97 7.77
C GLU A 206 128.22 14.39 6.88
N GLU A 207 127.93 15.02 5.74
CA GLU A 207 128.93 15.63 4.88
C GLU A 207 129.68 16.76 5.60
N GLU A 208 128.97 17.68 6.26
CA GLU A 208 129.57 18.74 7.08
C GLU A 208 130.43 18.18 8.23
N LEU A 209 129.96 17.12 8.90
CA LEU A 209 130.65 16.49 10.02
C LEU A 209 131.91 15.73 9.57
N ASN A 210 131.86 15.08 8.40
CA ASN A 210 133.03 14.47 7.77
C ASN A 210 134.03 15.54 7.30
N HIS A 211 133.54 16.64 6.72
CA HIS A 211 134.37 17.78 6.37
C HIS A 211 135.08 18.37 7.60
N TYR A 212 134.37 18.49 8.73
CA TYR A 212 134.94 18.91 10.02
C TYR A 212 136.01 17.94 10.55
N LYS A 213 135.79 16.62 10.47
CA LYS A 213 136.80 15.61 10.89
C LYS A 213 138.10 15.71 10.08
N ILE A 214 138.01 16.07 8.80
CA ILE A 214 139.17 16.15 7.89
C ILE A 214 139.89 17.50 8.04
N HIS A 215 139.16 18.61 8.20
CA HIS A 215 139.72 19.97 8.12
C HIS A 215 139.74 20.75 9.45
N GLY A 216 139.11 20.24 10.51
CA GLY A 216 139.14 20.80 11.87
C GLY A 216 138.39 22.12 12.08
N ARG A 217 137.59 22.59 11.11
CA ARG A 217 136.82 23.85 11.18
C ARG A 217 135.42 23.65 10.61
N ILE A 218 134.41 24.26 11.23
CA ILE A 218 133.03 24.27 10.74
C ILE A 218 132.84 25.55 9.93
N GLU A 219 132.44 25.44 8.67
CA GLU A 219 131.96 26.57 7.88
C GLU A 219 130.45 26.69 8.07
N ILE A 220 130.01 27.70 8.82
CA ILE A 220 128.57 28.00 8.95
C ILE A 220 128.14 28.68 7.65
N ILE A 221 127.54 27.92 6.74
CA ILE A 221 126.93 28.50 5.54
C ILE A 221 125.52 28.97 5.92
N LEU A 222 125.40 30.25 6.30
CA LEU A 222 124.13 30.97 6.24
C LEU A 222 123.75 31.12 4.77
N LYS A 223 122.71 30.41 4.34
CA LYS A 223 122.00 30.71 3.09
C LYS A 223 120.61 31.22 3.44
N ASP A 224 120.34 32.44 2.95
CA ASP A 224 119.05 33.14 2.96
C ASP A 224 117.91 32.32 2.32
#